data_AF-A0A841ECP9-F1
#
_entry.id   AF-A0A841ECP9-F1
#
_cell.length_a   1.000
_cell.length_b   1.000
_cell.length_c   1.000
_cell.angle_alpha   90.00
_cell.angle_beta   90.00
_cell.angle_gamma   90.00
#
_symmetry.space_group_name_H-M   'P 1'
#
loop_
_entity.id
_entity.type
_entity.pdbx_description
1 polymer ?
#
loop_
_entity_poly.entity_id
_entity_poly.type
_entity_poly.pdbx_seq_one_letter_code
_entity_poly.pdbx_strand_id
1 'polypeptide(L)' 'MRTCEGMAVAKTNGELSQKQQAELRGLHTSGDDTIADLTELFSVSRPTVYRTLQRNSGV' A
#
# COMPACT_ATOMS: atom_id res chain seq x y z
N MET A 1 14.86 -11.38 -7.28
CA MET A 1 13.39 -11.35 -7.25
C MET A 1 13.00 -11.36 -5.77
N ARG A 2 12.47 -10.27 -5.25
CA ARG A 2 12.09 -10.13 -3.83
C ARG A 2 10.67 -9.57 -3.78
N THR A 3 9.73 -10.34 -4.30
CA THR A 3 8.32 -10.08 -4.02
C THR A 3 8.05 -10.62 -2.62
N CYS A 4 7.31 -9.87 -1.83
CA CYS A 4 6.82 -10.25 -0.52
C CYS A 4 5.95 -11.52 -0.62
N GLU A 5 6.62 -12.66 -0.77
CA GLU A 5 6.11 -14.03 -0.86
C GLU A 5 5.62 -14.45 0.52
N GLY A 6 4.59 -13.76 1.01
CA GLY A 6 4.08 -13.95 2.37
C GLY A 6 3.17 -12.87 2.90
N MET A 7 2.85 -11.80 2.15
CA MET A 7 1.91 -10.79 2.62
C MET A 7 0.46 -11.26 2.39
N ALA A 8 0.06 -12.32 3.10
CA ALA A 8 -1.34 -12.63 3.33
C ALA A 8 -1.90 -11.56 4.28
N VAL A 9 -2.25 -10.39 3.72
CA VAL A 9 -2.92 -9.33 4.47
C VAL A 9 -4.27 -9.87 4.93
N ALA A 10 -4.35 -10.19 6.22
CA ALA A 10 -5.57 -10.58 6.86
C ALA A 10 -6.64 -9.52 6.56
N LYS A 11 -7.77 -9.99 6.03
CA LYS A 11 -8.94 -9.20 5.65
C LYS A 11 -9.55 -8.56 6.91
N THR A 12 -9.00 -7.44 7.37
CA THR A 12 -9.68 -6.57 8.34
C THR A 12 -10.38 -5.48 7.55
N ASN A 13 -11.70 -5.50 7.63
CA ASN A 13 -12.64 -4.60 6.97
C ASN A 13 -12.13 -3.14 6.90
N GLY A 14 -11.74 -2.70 5.70
CA GLY A 14 -11.72 -1.30 5.30
C GLY A 14 -10.48 -0.45 5.57
N GLU A 15 -9.63 -0.79 6.53
CA GLU A 15 -8.56 0.13 6.99
C GLU A 15 -7.16 -0.50 6.96
N LEU A 16 -6.26 0.12 6.20
CA LEU A 16 -4.83 -0.20 6.23
C LEU A 16 -4.26 0.17 7.60
N SER A 17 -3.65 -0.80 8.29
CA SER A 17 -2.94 -0.55 9.54
C SER A 17 -1.73 0.38 9.31
N GLN A 18 -1.29 1.10 10.34
CA GLN A 18 -0.17 2.05 10.25
C GLN A 18 1.10 1.42 9.66
N LYS A 19 1.36 0.15 9.97
CA LYS A 19 2.48 -0.62 9.42
C LYS A 19 2.35 -0.84 7.91
N GLN A 20 1.15 -1.18 7.44
CA GLN A 20 0.87 -1.37 6.01
C GLN A 20 0.91 -0.03 5.25
N GLN A 21 0.46 1.06 5.87
CA GLN A 21 0.60 2.40 5.29
C GLN A 21 2.07 2.82 5.14
N ALA A 22 2.93 2.47 6.09
CA ALA A 22 4.37 2.71 5.97
C ALA A 22 5.00 1.85 4.87
N GLU A 23 4.61 0.60 4.76
CA GLU A 23 5.12 -0.33 3.75
C GLU A 23 4.66 0.02 2.33
N LEU A 24 3.38 0.33 2.14
CA LEU A 24 2.83 0.84 0.88
C LEU A 24 3.56 2.09 0.41
N ARG A 25 3.88 3.00 1.33
CA ARG A 25 4.68 4.19 1.02
C ARG A 25 6.11 3.85 0.66
N GLY A 26 6.74 2.91 1.35
CA GLY A 26 8.09 2.44 1.03
C GLY A 26 8.16 1.88 -0.39
N LEU A 27 7.19 1.05 -0.77
CA LEU A 27 7.07 0.47 -2.12
C LEU A 27 6.83 1.55 -3.19
N HIS A 28 5.87 2.45 -2.96
CA HIS A 28 5.64 3.58 -3.87
C HIS A 28 6.88 4.49 -4.00
N THR A 29 7.59 4.74 -2.90
CA THR A 29 8.80 5.59 -2.92
C THR A 29 9.96 4.92 -3.64
N SER A 30 10.02 3.59 -3.61
CA SER A 30 11.00 2.81 -4.38
C SER A 30 10.80 2.96 -5.90
N GLY A 31 9.60 3.37 -6.35
CA GLY A 31 9.30 3.72 -7.75
C GLY A 31 9.15 2.53 -8.69
N ASP A 32 9.34 1.31 -8.20
CA ASP A 32 9.23 0.06 -8.98
C ASP A 32 7.76 -0.40 -9.12
N ASP A 33 6.94 -0.09 -8.11
CA ASP A 33 5.56 -0.55 -8.04
C ASP A 33 4.57 0.50 -8.55
N THR A 34 3.70 0.10 -9.47
CA THR A 34 2.63 0.97 -9.97
C THR A 34 1.45 1.01 -8.99
N ILE A 35 0.61 2.04 -9.07
CA ILE A 35 -0.61 2.13 -8.26
C ILE A 35 -1.51 0.89 -8.45
N ALA A 36 -1.56 0.30 -9.65
CA ALA A 36 -2.32 -0.91 -9.89
C ALA A 36 -1.75 -2.11 -9.11
N ASP A 37 -0.44 -2.28 -9.16
CA ASP A 37 0.26 -3.33 -8.42
C ASP A 37 0.03 -3.19 -6.89
N LEU A 38 0.17 -1.97 -6.37
CA LEU A 38 -0.11 -1.67 -4.95
C LEU A 38 -1.56 -1.98 -4.56
N THR A 39 -2.54 -1.77 -5.46
CA THR A 39 -3.93 -2.14 -5.15
C THR A 39 -4.15 -3.64 -5.06
N GLU A 40 -3.47 -4.41 -5.91
CA GLU A 40 -3.54 -5.87 -5.90
C GLU A 40 -2.79 -6.45 -4.71
N LEU A 41 -1.56 -5.97 -4.46
CA LEU A 41 -0.69 -6.40 -3.36
C LEU A 41 -1.34 -6.20 -1.98
N PHE A 42 -1.98 -5.05 -1.77
CA PHE A 42 -2.64 -4.74 -0.50
C PHE A 42 -4.13 -5.13 -0.48
N SER A 43 -4.68 -5.63 -1.60
CA SER A 43 -6.11 -5.91 -1.75
C SER A 43 -6.99 -4.72 -1.33
N VAL A 44 -6.60 -3.51 -1.74
CA VAL A 44 -7.30 -2.25 -1.45
C VAL A 44 -7.71 -1.52 -2.71
N SER A 45 -8.74 -0.68 -2.59
CA SER A 45 -9.17 0.18 -3.69
C SER A 45 -8.15 1.27 -4.00
N ARG A 46 -8.02 1.65 -5.28
CA ARG A 46 -7.24 2.83 -5.74
C ARG A 46 -7.43 4.09 -4.86
N PRO A 47 -8.66 4.51 -4.50
CA PRO A 47 -8.85 5.66 -3.60
C PRO A 47 -8.18 5.51 -2.22
N THR A 48 -8.07 4.29 -1.68
CA THR A 48 -7.37 4.04 -0.42
C THR A 48 -5.86 4.26 -0.55
N VAL A 49 -5.28 3.84 -1.68
CA VAL A 49 -3.87 4.10 -2.02
C VAL A 49 -3.63 5.60 -2.12
N TYR A 50 -4.44 6.31 -2.92
CA TYR A 50 -4.33 7.77 -3.05
C TYR A 50 -4.47 8.51 -1.72
N ARG A 51 -5.44 8.13 -0.87
CA ARG A 51 -5.59 8.73 0.47
C ARG A 51 -4.37 8.50 1.36
N THR A 52 -3.77 7.33 1.28
CA THR A 52 -2.59 6.97 2.08
C THR A 52 -1.36 7.77 1.66
N LEU A 53 -1.18 7.97 0.34
CA LEU A 53 -0.13 8.82 -0.22
C LEU A 53 -0.37 10.30 0.09
N GLN A 54 -1.62 10.77 -0.07
CA GLN A 54 -2.00 12.16 0.13
C GLN A 54 -1.92 12.59 1.60
N ARG A 55 -2.23 11.70 2.56
CA ARG A 55 -2.08 11.94 4.00
C ARG A 55 -0.64 12.30 4.41
N ASN A 56 0.36 11.94 3.61
CA ASN A 56 1.77 12.22 3.92
C ASN A 56 2.38 13.33 3.05
N SER A 57 1.67 13.83 2.03
CA SER A 57 2.04 15.05 1.29
C SER A 57 1.60 16.36 1.98
N GLY A 58 1.04 16.27 3.19
CA GLY A 58 0.87 17.42 4.06
C GLY A 58 2.23 17.82 4.65
N VAL A 59 2.80 18.88 4.10
CA VAL A 59 3.91 19.67 4.65
C VAL A 59 3.73 20.01 6.13
#